data_AF-A0A2V9U7H7-F1
#
_entry.id   AF-A0A2V9U7H7-F1
#
_cell.length_a   1.000
_cell.length_b   1.000
_cell.length_c   1.000
_cell.angle_alpha   90.00
_cell.angle_beta   90.00
_cell.angle_gamma   90.00
#
_symmetry.space_group_name_H-M   'P 1'
#
loop_
_entity.id
_entity.type
_entity.pdbx_description
1 polymer ?
#
loop_
_entity_poly.entity_id
_entity_poly.type
_entity_poly.pdbx_seq_one_letter_code
_entity_poly.pdbx_strand_id
1 'polypeptide(L)'
;MQMTNKPLAIALLLVTSCALAQSPGKKAPSVTMAPVEPVTVTRGKGGAVSLHFRVASGFHINSNTPKSEFLIPTALKMDAPTDIVLTKLTYPQGAEMSFPFAPNEPLSVYSGDFTVSMTVR
;
A
#
# COMPACT_ATOMS: atom_id res chain seq x y z
N MET A 1 -29.54 -57.98 -25.37
CA MET A 1 -28.32 -58.06 -24.54
C MET A 1 -27.50 -56.82 -24.83
N GLN A 2 -27.30 -55.97 -23.81
CA GLN A 2 -26.55 -54.72 -23.88
C GLN A 2 -25.08 -54.98 -24.28
N MET A 3 -24.43 -53.99 -24.89
CA MET A 3 -23.11 -53.48 -24.50
C MET A 3 -22.77 -52.24 -25.35
N THR A 4 -22.96 -51.06 -24.77
CA THR A 4 -22.50 -49.78 -25.35
C THR A 4 -21.33 -49.29 -24.50
N ASN A 5 -20.11 -49.30 -25.05
CA ASN A 5 -18.94 -48.69 -24.43
C ASN A 5 -18.53 -47.44 -25.23
N LYS A 6 -18.69 -46.26 -24.64
CA LYS A 6 -18.00 -45.04 -25.06
C LYS A 6 -17.50 -44.25 -23.84
N PRO A 7 -16.32 -44.54 -23.29
CA PRO A 7 -15.67 -43.67 -22.34
C PRO A 7 -14.57 -42.87 -23.04
N LEU A 8 -14.92 -41.85 -23.84
CA LEU A 8 -13.90 -40.98 -24.45
C LEU A 8 -14.33 -39.52 -24.62
N ALA A 9 -15.22 -39.02 -23.75
CA ALA A 9 -15.65 -37.61 -23.80
C ALA A 9 -15.33 -36.82 -22.52
N ILE A 10 -14.87 -37.47 -21.45
CA ILE A 10 -14.73 -36.80 -20.14
C ILE A 10 -13.30 -36.25 -19.92
N ALA A 11 -12.29 -36.77 -20.61
CA ALA A 11 -10.90 -36.37 -20.38
C ALA A 11 -10.54 -34.97 -20.92
N LEU A 12 -11.31 -34.42 -21.89
CA LEU A 12 -10.97 -33.15 -22.52
C LEU A 12 -11.47 -31.91 -21.76
N LEU A 13 -12.42 -32.07 -20.81
CA LEU A 13 -12.99 -30.95 -20.06
C LEU A 13 -12.20 -30.58 -18.78
N LEU A 14 -11.31 -31.46 -18.29
CA LEU A 14 -10.52 -31.18 -17.07
C LEU A 14 -9.24 -30.38 -17.33
N VAL A 15 -8.74 -30.35 -18.57
CA VAL A 15 -7.47 -29.67 -18.88
C VAL A 15 -7.65 -28.15 -19.03
N THR A 16 -8.85 -27.69 -19.39
CA THR A 16 -9.14 -26.25 -19.58
C THR A 16 -9.21 -25.46 -18.27
N SER A 17 -9.46 -26.12 -17.14
CA SER A 17 -9.61 -25.44 -15.84
C SER A 17 -8.28 -24.96 -15.25
N CYS A 18 -7.14 -25.49 -15.70
CA CYS A 18 -5.82 -25.04 -15.21
C CYS A 18 -5.34 -23.74 -15.86
N ALA A 19 -5.89 -23.32 -17.01
CA ALA A 19 -5.42 -22.14 -17.73
C ALA A 19 -5.87 -20.80 -17.11
N LEU A 20 -6.91 -20.81 -16.25
CA LEU A 20 -7.40 -19.61 -15.56
C LEU A 20 -6.68 -19.31 -14.24
N ALA A 21 -5.77 -20.18 -13.81
CA ALA A 21 -5.00 -20.00 -12.57
C ALA A 21 -3.71 -19.17 -12.77
N GLN A 22 -3.50 -18.58 -13.94
CA GLN A 22 -2.42 -17.62 -14.13
C GLN A 22 -2.71 -16.40 -13.25
N SER A 23 -2.05 -16.33 -12.10
CA SER A 23 -2.13 -15.13 -11.28
C SER A 23 -1.68 -13.96 -12.16
N PRO A 24 -2.43 -12.84 -12.20
CA PRO A 24 -1.92 -11.63 -12.80
C PRO A 24 -0.51 -11.41 -12.24
N GLY A 25 0.48 -11.27 -13.13
CA GLY A 25 1.89 -11.31 -12.78
C GLY A 25 2.20 -10.55 -11.48
N LYS A 26 3.08 -11.12 -10.64
CA LYS A 26 3.43 -10.59 -9.31
C LYS A 26 3.51 -9.06 -9.37
N LYS A 27 2.53 -8.37 -8.76
CA LYS A 27 2.52 -6.91 -8.70
C LYS A 27 3.82 -6.48 -8.03
N ALA A 28 4.55 -5.55 -8.64
CA ALA A 28 5.76 -5.03 -8.04
C ALA A 28 5.42 -4.31 -6.73
N PRO A 29 6.28 -4.37 -5.70
CA PRO A 29 6.12 -3.52 -4.53
C PRO A 29 6.16 -2.06 -4.96
N SER A 30 5.15 -1.28 -4.58
CA SER A 30 5.08 0.13 -4.88
C SER A 30 4.30 0.90 -3.82
N VAL A 31 4.68 2.16 -3.63
CA VAL A 31 3.89 3.17 -2.93
C VAL A 31 3.57 4.27 -3.93
N THR A 32 2.30 4.57 -4.12
CA THR A 32 1.83 5.61 -5.05
C THR A 32 1.13 6.72 -4.28
N MET A 33 1.28 7.96 -4.73
CA MET A 33 0.53 9.09 -4.20
C MET A 33 -0.59 9.47 -5.18
N ALA A 34 -1.79 9.76 -4.68
CA ALA A 34 -2.86 10.31 -5.50
C ALA A 34 -2.55 11.76 -5.90
N PRO A 35 -3.12 12.26 -7.02
CA PRO A 35 -3.10 13.68 -7.33
C PRO A 35 -3.67 14.52 -6.18
N VAL A 36 -3.10 15.71 -5.97
CA VAL A 36 -3.51 16.65 -4.93
C VAL A 36 -4.10 17.87 -5.62
N GLU A 37 -5.28 18.28 -5.20
CA GLU A 37 -5.92 19.50 -5.71
C GLU A 37 -5.15 20.75 -5.24
N PRO A 38 -5.14 21.83 -6.04
CA PRO A 38 -4.52 23.09 -5.62
C PRO A 38 -5.09 23.60 -4.30
N VAL A 39 -4.22 23.85 -3.32
CA VAL A 39 -4.59 24.41 -2.03
C VAL A 39 -4.26 25.90 -2.01
N THR A 40 -5.26 26.74 -1.75
CA THR A 40 -5.06 28.19 -1.58
C THR A 40 -4.80 28.51 -0.12
N VAL A 41 -3.73 29.26 0.15
CA VAL A 41 -3.33 29.66 1.50
C VAL A 41 -3.17 31.17 1.57
N THR A 42 -3.76 31.81 2.58
CA THR A 42 -3.52 33.22 2.85
C THR A 42 -2.15 33.39 3.50
N ARG A 43 -1.32 34.28 2.96
CA ARG A 43 0.01 34.59 3.51
C ARG A 43 -0.03 34.77 5.03
N GLY A 44 0.85 34.05 5.73
CA GLY A 44 0.97 34.13 7.19
C GLY A 44 -0.11 33.34 7.97
N LYS A 45 -1.09 32.74 7.29
CA LYS A 45 -2.05 31.79 7.89
C LYS A 45 -1.71 30.37 7.44
N GLY A 46 -1.95 29.40 8.31
CA GLY A 46 -1.76 27.99 7.98
C GLY A 46 -2.85 27.46 7.04
N GLY A 47 -2.44 26.72 6.01
CA GLY A 47 -3.29 25.92 5.14
C GLY A 47 -3.03 24.43 5.32
N ALA A 48 -4.09 23.63 5.38
CA ALA A 48 -3.99 22.18 5.50
C ALA A 48 -3.88 21.52 4.12
N VAL A 49 -2.95 20.57 3.98
CA VAL A 49 -2.79 19.74 2.79
C VAL A 49 -2.86 18.28 3.23
N SER A 50 -3.63 17.47 2.52
CA SER A 50 -3.72 16.01 2.73
C SER A 50 -3.09 15.29 1.54
N LEU A 51 -2.10 14.45 1.81
CA LEU A 51 -1.46 13.60 0.81
C LEU A 51 -1.96 12.17 0.99
N HIS A 52 -2.59 11.63 -0.05
CA HIS A 52 -3.12 10.27 -0.03
C HIS A 52 -2.16 9.31 -0.71
N PHE A 53 -1.74 8.28 0.02
CA PHE A 53 -0.83 7.26 -0.46
C PHE A 53 -1.50 5.90 -0.48
N ARG A 54 -1.05 5.03 -1.38
CA ARG A 54 -1.46 3.63 -1.47
C ARG A 54 -0.23 2.73 -1.57
N VAL A 55 -0.15 1.75 -0.67
CA VAL A 55 0.77 0.61 -0.77
C VAL A 55 0.11 -0.47 -1.63
N ALA A 56 0.86 -1.02 -2.59
CA ALA A 56 0.36 -2.10 -3.45
C ALA A 56 -0.19 -3.29 -2.63
N SER A 57 -1.30 -3.86 -3.09
CA SER A 57 -1.93 -5.01 -2.44
C SER A 57 -0.96 -6.18 -2.28
N GLY A 58 -0.94 -6.78 -1.09
CA GLY A 58 -0.01 -7.84 -0.71
C GLY A 58 1.32 -7.34 -0.15
N PHE A 59 1.53 -6.02 -0.06
CA PHE A 59 2.72 -5.40 0.50
C PHE A 59 2.40 -4.48 1.69
N HIS A 60 3.45 -4.14 2.42
CA HIS A 60 3.44 -3.16 3.52
C HIS A 60 4.75 -2.36 3.49
N ILE A 61 4.75 -1.24 4.20
CA ILE A 61 5.97 -0.48 4.57
C ILE A 61 5.96 -0.27 6.08
N ASN A 62 7.12 -0.05 6.70
CA ASN A 62 7.17 0.35 8.11
C ASN A 62 6.41 1.67 8.32
N SER A 63 5.82 1.87 9.50
CA SER A 63 5.23 3.16 9.86
C SER A 63 6.30 4.25 10.02
N ASN A 64 5.88 5.48 10.32
CA ASN A 64 6.83 6.55 10.64
C ASN A 64 7.48 6.39 12.03
N THR A 65 6.93 5.51 12.87
CA THR A 65 7.44 5.15 14.21
C THR A 65 7.53 3.63 14.34
N PRO A 66 8.45 2.97 13.61
CA PRO A 66 8.66 1.54 13.80
C PRO A 66 9.14 1.26 15.23
N LYS A 67 8.87 0.05 15.72
CA LYS A 67 9.20 -0.34 17.10
C LYS A 67 10.68 -0.64 17.33
N SER A 68 11.41 -0.94 16.27
CA SER A 68 12.82 -1.33 16.31
C SER A 68 13.67 -0.33 15.54
N GLU A 69 14.84 0.00 16.09
CA GLU A 69 15.81 0.91 15.48
C GLU A 69 16.44 0.37 14.18
N PHE A 70 16.36 -0.95 13.97
CA PHE A 70 16.86 -1.61 12.76
C PHE A 70 15.89 -1.47 11.57
N LEU A 71 14.69 -0.94 11.80
CA LEU A 71 13.69 -0.74 10.76
C LEU A 71 13.78 0.68 10.21
N ILE A 72 13.78 0.79 8.89
CA ILE A 72 13.78 2.08 8.21
C ILE A 72 12.38 2.70 8.34
N PRO A 73 12.22 3.87 8.97
CA PRO A 73 10.93 4.53 9.11
C PRO A 73 10.46 5.13 7.79
N THR A 74 9.14 5.16 7.58
CA THR A 74 8.58 5.96 6.49
C THR A 74 8.78 7.45 6.77
N ALA A 75 9.42 8.15 5.83
CA ALA A 75 9.68 9.59 5.92
C ALA A 75 9.28 10.30 4.62
N LEU A 76 8.41 11.31 4.74
CA LEU A 76 8.10 12.25 3.68
C LEU A 76 9.21 13.31 3.60
N LYS A 77 9.82 13.43 2.43
CA LYS A 77 10.72 14.53 2.08
C LYS A 77 10.02 15.44 1.08
N MET A 78 10.17 16.74 1.26
CA MET A 78 9.55 17.75 0.40
C MET A 78 10.57 18.81 0.05
N ASP A 79 10.68 19.09 -1.24
CA ASP A 79 11.43 20.23 -1.77
C ASP A 79 10.47 21.41 -1.91
N ALA A 80 10.26 22.14 -0.81
CA ALA A 80 9.36 23.30 -0.80
C ALA A 80 10.07 24.53 -1.42
N PRO A 81 9.36 25.37 -2.19
CA PRO A 81 9.90 26.65 -2.64
C PRO A 81 10.10 27.60 -1.45
N THR A 82 10.91 28.64 -1.63
CA THR A 82 11.29 29.59 -0.57
C THR A 82 10.11 30.27 0.14
N ASP A 83 8.98 30.37 -0.55
CA ASP A 83 7.81 31.11 -0.09
C ASP A 83 6.79 30.21 0.64
N ILE A 84 7.09 28.92 0.81
CA ILE A 84 6.24 27.95 1.49
C ILE A 84 6.99 27.33 2.67
N VAL A 85 6.42 27.43 3.86
CA VAL A 85 6.97 26.84 5.08
C VAL A 85 6.09 25.71 5.57
N LEU A 86 6.64 24.50 5.65
CA LEU A 86 6.03 23.37 6.35
C LEU A 86 6.10 23.61 7.86
N THR A 87 4.94 23.77 8.50
CA THR A 87 4.84 24.04 9.94
C THR A 87 4.44 22.83 10.76
N LYS A 88 3.74 21.88 10.16
CA LYS A 88 3.32 20.64 10.81
C LYS A 88 3.26 19.52 9.79
N LEU A 89 3.74 18.35 10.18
CA LEU A 89 3.60 17.10 9.44
C LEU A 89 3.02 16.05 10.37
N THR A 90 2.02 15.31 9.93
CA THR A 90 1.29 14.34 10.74
C THR A 90 1.04 13.07 9.94
N TYR A 91 1.61 11.98 10.43
CA TYR A 91 1.42 10.64 9.91
C TYR A 91 0.22 9.98 10.61
N PRO A 92 -0.45 9.02 9.96
CA PRO A 92 -1.44 8.21 10.63
C PRO A 92 -0.75 7.22 11.57
N GLN A 93 -1.50 6.71 12.55
CA GLN A 93 -1.01 5.62 13.39
C GLN A 93 -0.73 4.38 12.54
N GLY A 94 0.42 3.74 12.75
CA GLY A 94 0.73 2.46 12.11
C GLY A 94 -0.14 1.33 12.65
N ALA A 95 -0.48 0.37 11.78
CA ALA A 95 -1.18 -0.84 12.18
C ALA A 95 -0.17 -1.87 12.71
N GLU A 96 -0.55 -2.60 13.75
CA GLU A 96 0.25 -3.68 14.29
C GLU A 96 0.01 -4.97 13.51
N MET A 97 1.07 -5.51 12.90
CA MET A 97 0.99 -6.72 12.08
C MET A 97 2.08 -7.71 12.47
N SER A 98 1.66 -8.94 12.77
CA SER A 98 2.57 -10.06 13.02
C SER A 98 2.92 -10.77 11.72
N PHE A 99 4.19 -11.15 11.58
CA PHE A 99 4.68 -11.88 10.41
C PHE A 99 5.37 -13.17 10.80
N PRO A 100 5.37 -14.21 9.94
CA PRO A 100 6.04 -15.48 10.25
C PRO A 100 7.55 -15.35 10.53
N PHE A 101 8.20 -14.32 9.98
CA PHE A 101 9.61 -14.03 10.22
C PHE A 101 9.88 -13.30 11.55
N ALA A 102 8.85 -12.71 12.16
CA ALA A 102 8.90 -11.98 13.42
C ALA A 102 7.68 -12.35 14.30
N PRO A 103 7.55 -13.63 14.70
CA PRO A 103 6.33 -14.14 15.31
C PRO A 103 6.02 -13.52 16.69
N ASN A 104 7.06 -13.04 17.39
CA ASN A 104 6.95 -12.49 18.75
C ASN A 104 7.09 -10.95 18.78
N GLU A 105 7.24 -10.31 17.63
CA GLU A 105 7.48 -8.88 17.53
C GLU A 105 6.60 -8.29 16.42
N PRO A 106 5.35 -7.91 16.75
CA PRO A 106 4.47 -7.25 15.79
C PRO A 106 5.10 -5.95 15.29
N LEU A 107 5.13 -5.78 13.97
CA LEU A 107 5.66 -4.59 13.33
C LEU A 107 4.57 -3.53 13.21
N SER A 108 4.95 -2.27 13.41
CA SER A 108 4.09 -1.12 13.09
C SER A 108 4.25 -0.78 11.61
N VAL A 109 3.18 -0.94 10.83
CA VAL A 109 3.22 -0.85 9.36
C VAL A 109 2.11 0.02 8.78
N TYR A 110 2.32 0.48 7.54
CA TYR A 110 1.25 0.95 6.65
C TYR A 110 1.01 -0.07 5.54
N SER A 111 -0.26 -0.31 5.22
CA SER A 111 -0.70 -1.16 4.12
C SER A 111 -1.99 -0.58 3.54
N GLY A 112 -2.27 -0.85 2.26
CA GLY A 112 -3.42 -0.23 1.59
C GLY A 112 -3.30 1.30 1.56
N ASP A 113 -4.39 2.00 1.85
CA ASP A 113 -4.46 3.45 1.82
C ASP A 113 -4.07 4.08 3.16
N PHE A 114 -3.30 5.16 3.10
CA PHE A 114 -2.99 5.99 4.26
C PHE A 114 -2.83 7.46 3.87
N THR A 115 -3.08 8.36 4.82
CA THR A 115 -3.03 9.81 4.56
C THR A 115 -2.01 10.46 5.48
N VAL A 116 -1.09 11.23 4.88
CA VAL A 116 -0.18 12.12 5.61
C VAL A 116 -0.73 13.53 5.49
N SER A 117 -1.00 14.17 6.63
CA SER A 117 -1.50 15.54 6.68
C SER A 117 -0.36 16.51 6.98
N MET A 118 -0.42 17.71 6.42
CA MET A 118 0.51 18.77 6.73
C MET A 118 -0.14 20.13 6.81
N THR A 119 0.53 21.06 7.48
CA THR A 119 0.18 22.47 7.50
C THR A 119 1.31 23.27 6.87
N VAL A 120 0.98 24.05 5.84
CA VAL A 120 1.90 24.95 5.14
C VAL A 120 1.48 26.41 5.38
N ARG A 121 2.41 27.36 5.31
CA ARG A 121 2.13 28.80 5.42
C ARG A 121 3.08 29.64 4.58
#